data_AF-A0A3Q8S568-F1
#
_entry.id   AF-A0A3Q8S568-F1
#
_cell.length_a   1.000
_cell.length_b   1.000
_cell.length_c   1.000
_cell.angle_alpha   90.00
_cell.angle_beta   90.00
_cell.angle_gamma   90.00
#
_symmetry.space_group_name_H-M   'P 1'
#
loop_
_entity.id
_entity.type
_entity.pdbx_description
1 polymer ?
#
loop_
_entity_poly.entity_id
_entity_poly.type
_entity_poly.pdbx_seq_one_letter_code
_entity_poly.pdbx_strand_id
1 'polypeptide(L)'
;MNTSERCESFMQAATVPLPKYEQRLLQIGLNLHRSHTSDEDICNTLRDLIEQDKLPNGKNLLVSILYQLGAYHSAAALITPELLHEEPMRLKYAEALIHIGCVEQATAFIERCLKNTTQVDDAKLSNKMNQLFDICQLQIQGGSLPKNIPFSRLAAFIGQAVKYGLNELAFKLASSGDHYLQCLFIDALYREGYNIAAKNHLSRLPDPLSLGAQRIFQQAAFISAEMLHDDANYAEASHIFNALIQQAPDMAQARFGAASCYLHETITNLYRRIELYHPAEEARLKIDKYLDKIQQTLLVVNKSNWHTIWSPAQQRNLQHSRAVHLN
;
A
#
# COMPACT_ATOMS: atom_id res chain seq x y z
N MET A 1 -14.49 37.23 -56.85
CA MET A 1 -13.27 36.41 -56.92
C MET A 1 -12.47 36.73 -55.65
N ASN A 2 -12.63 35.92 -54.59
CA ASN A 2 -11.69 34.87 -54.12
C ASN A 2 -10.27 35.44 -53.90
N THR A 3 -9.68 35.46 -52.70
CA THR A 3 -9.37 34.38 -51.74
C THR A 3 -9.04 35.03 -50.37
N SER A 4 -9.58 34.69 -49.18
CA SER A 4 -9.65 33.43 -48.43
C SER A 4 -8.35 32.62 -48.46
N GLU A 5 -7.71 32.47 -47.30
CA GLU A 5 -6.62 31.56 -46.92
C GLU A 5 -5.28 32.26 -46.62
N ARG A 6 -4.97 32.41 -45.31
CA ARG A 6 -3.83 31.71 -44.70
C ARG A 6 -3.76 31.86 -43.17
N CYS A 7 -3.94 30.70 -42.53
CA CYS A 7 -3.39 30.24 -41.25
C CYS A 7 -3.81 31.03 -40.00
N GLU A 8 -4.82 30.64 -39.20
CA GLU A 8 -5.09 29.29 -38.66
C GLU A 8 -3.81 28.49 -38.34
N SER A 9 -3.05 29.01 -37.38
CA SER A 9 -1.96 28.26 -36.74
C SER A 9 -2.46 27.63 -35.44
N PHE A 10 -2.98 26.42 -35.58
CA PHE A 10 -2.83 25.31 -34.64
C PHE A 10 -2.81 25.65 -33.13
N MET A 11 -3.99 25.80 -32.54
CA MET A 11 -4.20 25.25 -31.19
C MET A 11 -4.24 23.72 -31.29
N GLN A 12 -3.07 23.11 -31.50
CA GLN A 12 -2.88 21.73 -31.09
C GLN A 12 -2.96 21.74 -29.56
N ALA A 13 -4.15 21.40 -29.04
CA ALA A 13 -4.28 20.90 -27.69
C ALA A 13 -3.23 19.80 -27.55
N ALA A 14 -2.13 20.10 -26.86
CA ALA A 14 -1.08 19.13 -26.59
C ALA A 14 -1.75 17.97 -25.88
N THR A 15 -1.93 16.86 -26.60
CA THR A 15 -2.46 15.62 -26.06
C THR A 15 -1.47 15.14 -25.01
N VAL A 16 -1.72 15.52 -23.76
CA VAL A 16 -0.95 15.04 -22.63
C VAL A 16 -1.00 13.50 -22.67
N PRO A 17 0.14 12.80 -22.59
CA PRO A 17 0.16 11.35 -22.66
C PRO A 17 -0.74 10.71 -21.61
N LEU A 18 -1.48 9.66 -21.98
CA LEU A 18 -2.40 8.92 -21.12
C LEU A 18 -1.86 8.63 -19.69
N PRO A 19 -0.58 8.25 -19.50
CA PRO A 19 -0.02 7.97 -18.18
C PRO A 19 0.00 9.20 -17.25
N LYS A 20 0.10 10.41 -17.79
CA LYS A 20 0.09 11.64 -16.98
C LYS A 20 -1.31 12.01 -16.49
N TYR A 21 -2.34 11.70 -17.27
CA TYR A 21 -3.74 11.91 -16.85
C TYR A 21 -4.15 10.94 -15.76
N GLU A 22 -3.76 9.67 -15.88
CA GLU A 22 -4.03 8.66 -14.84
C GLU A 22 -3.44 9.09 -13.49
N GLN A 23 -2.17 9.51 -13.47
CA GLN A 23 -1.52 10.03 -12.26
C GLN A 23 -2.21 11.27 -11.69
N ARG A 24 -2.66 12.19 -12.56
CA ARG A 24 -3.39 13.39 -12.14
C ARG A 24 -4.73 13.03 -11.49
N LEU A 25 -5.52 12.15 -12.11
CA LEU A 25 -6.80 11.70 -11.58
C LEU A 25 -6.63 10.95 -10.26
N LEU A 26 -5.60 10.10 -10.16
CA LEU A 26 -5.25 9.38 -8.93
C LEU A 26 -4.91 10.36 -7.80
N GLN A 27 -4.12 11.40 -8.08
CA GLN A 27 -3.77 12.42 -7.09
C GLN A 27 -5.00 13.26 -6.67
N ILE A 28 -5.89 13.58 -7.61
CA ILE A 28 -7.15 14.27 -7.29
C ILE A 28 -8.02 13.39 -6.38
N GLY A 29 -8.23 12.12 -6.75
CA GLY A 29 -9.00 11.18 -5.93
C GLY A 29 -8.43 10.98 -4.53
N LEU A 30 -7.10 10.91 -4.40
CA LEU A 30 -6.40 10.88 -3.11
C LEU A 30 -6.66 12.13 -2.27
N ASN A 31 -6.58 13.32 -2.87
CA ASN A 31 -6.80 14.57 -2.15
C ASN A 31 -8.25 14.70 -1.67
N LEU A 32 -9.22 14.27 -2.48
CA LEU A 32 -10.63 14.21 -2.09
C LEU A 32 -10.85 13.22 -0.93
N HIS A 33 -10.27 12.02 -1.00
CA HIS A 33 -10.35 11.05 0.09
C HIS A 33 -9.75 11.59 1.40
N ARG A 34 -8.60 12.25 1.35
CA ARG A 34 -7.97 12.92 2.51
C ARG A 34 -8.83 14.05 3.08
N SER A 35 -9.73 14.61 2.29
CA SER A 35 -10.70 15.62 2.69
C SER A 35 -12.03 15.00 3.18
N HIS A 36 -12.04 13.70 3.45
CA HIS A 36 -13.21 12.92 3.92
C HIS A 36 -14.41 12.91 2.97
N THR A 37 -14.18 13.10 1.67
CA THR A 37 -15.22 12.96 0.64
C THR A 37 -15.61 11.48 0.48
N SER A 38 -16.91 11.22 0.27
CA SER A 38 -17.43 9.85 0.09
C SER A 38 -16.92 9.21 -1.21
N ASP A 39 -16.88 7.88 -1.27
CA ASP A 39 -16.45 7.18 -2.50
C ASP A 39 -17.41 7.39 -3.68
N GLU A 40 -18.66 7.71 -3.41
CA GLU A 40 -19.65 8.06 -4.42
C GLU A 40 -19.36 9.45 -5.01
N ASP A 41 -19.09 10.44 -4.15
CA ASP A 41 -18.75 11.79 -4.56
C ASP A 41 -17.40 11.85 -5.29
N ILE A 42 -16.41 11.07 -4.82
CA ILE A 42 -15.13 10.91 -5.52
C ILE A 42 -15.37 10.33 -6.92
N CYS A 43 -16.19 9.28 -7.02
CA CYS A 43 -16.54 8.65 -8.28
C CYS A 43 -17.21 9.64 -9.26
N ASN A 44 -18.19 10.41 -8.78
CA ASN A 44 -18.88 11.42 -9.60
C ASN A 44 -17.94 12.53 -10.05
N THR A 45 -17.11 13.06 -9.13
CA THR A 45 -16.14 14.12 -9.46
C THR A 45 -15.13 13.65 -10.51
N LEU A 46 -14.60 12.44 -10.37
CA LEU A 46 -13.66 11.88 -11.35
C LEU A 46 -14.32 11.60 -12.69
N ARG A 47 -15.59 11.18 -12.71
CA ARG A 47 -16.38 11.01 -13.93
C ARG A 47 -16.54 12.34 -14.67
N ASP A 48 -16.95 13.39 -13.96
CA ASP A 48 -17.15 14.71 -14.54
C ASP A 48 -15.86 15.24 -15.17
N LEU A 49 -14.72 15.07 -14.50
CA LEU A 49 -13.41 15.46 -15.04
C LEU A 49 -13.03 14.68 -16.30
N ILE A 50 -13.27 13.37 -16.32
CA ILE A 50 -13.01 12.51 -17.49
C ILE A 50 -13.87 12.93 -18.69
N GLU A 51 -15.13 13.28 -18.45
CA GLU A 51 -16.07 13.73 -19.49
C GLU A 51 -15.73 15.13 -20.01
N GLN A 52 -15.40 16.07 -19.11
CA GLN A 52 -14.97 17.43 -19.46
C GLN A 52 -13.70 17.43 -20.31
N ASP A 53 -12.70 16.63 -19.93
CA ASP A 53 -11.42 16.51 -20.63
C ASP A 53 -11.52 15.57 -21.86
N LYS A 54 -12.70 14.97 -22.12
CA LYS A 54 -12.98 14.03 -23.24
C LYS A 54 -11.95 12.91 -23.35
N LEU A 55 -11.57 12.33 -22.20
CA LEU A 55 -10.52 11.31 -22.16
C LEU A 55 -10.98 10.00 -22.82
N PRO A 56 -10.12 9.35 -23.64
CA PRO A 56 -10.48 8.10 -24.29
C PRO A 56 -10.65 6.97 -23.26
N ASN A 57 -11.57 6.04 -23.55
CA ASN A 57 -11.89 4.91 -22.66
C ASN A 57 -12.25 5.35 -21.23
N GLY A 58 -12.98 6.46 -21.10
CA GLY A 58 -13.27 7.09 -19.81
C GLY A 58 -13.84 6.16 -18.74
N LYS A 59 -14.72 5.21 -19.11
CA LYS A 59 -15.25 4.21 -18.17
C LYS A 59 -14.16 3.27 -17.63
N ASN A 60 -13.31 2.72 -18.50
CA ASN A 60 -12.19 1.86 -18.11
C ASN A 60 -11.17 2.61 -17.24
N LEU A 61 -10.90 3.87 -17.59
CA LEU A 61 -10.02 4.74 -16.83
C LEU A 61 -10.60 4.99 -15.43
N LEU A 62 -11.89 5.36 -15.33
CA LEU A 62 -12.57 5.59 -14.06
C LEU A 62 -12.53 4.36 -13.15
N VAL A 63 -12.88 3.17 -13.67
CA VAL A 63 -12.79 1.90 -12.93
C VAL A 63 -11.37 1.64 -12.45
N SER A 64 -10.37 1.87 -13.31
CA SER A 64 -8.97 1.64 -12.96
C SER A 64 -8.47 2.58 -11.87
N ILE A 65 -8.84 3.87 -11.93
CA ILE A 65 -8.50 4.85 -10.91
C ILE A 65 -9.17 4.49 -9.58
N LEU A 66 -10.48 4.20 -9.58
CA LEU A 66 -11.19 3.83 -8.36
C LEU A 66 -10.62 2.56 -7.73
N TYR A 67 -10.26 1.56 -8.54
CA TYR A 67 -9.58 0.35 -8.08
C TYR A 67 -8.21 0.68 -7.45
N GLN A 68 -7.39 1.52 -8.10
CA GLN A 68 -6.07 1.93 -7.57
C GLN A 68 -6.19 2.75 -6.28
N LEU A 69 -7.27 3.55 -6.16
CA LEU A 69 -7.60 4.28 -4.95
C LEU A 69 -8.06 3.36 -3.82
N GLY A 70 -8.41 2.10 -4.07
CA GLY A 70 -9.00 1.20 -3.08
C GLY A 70 -10.51 1.42 -2.85
N ALA A 71 -11.18 2.20 -3.72
CA ALA A 71 -12.64 2.37 -3.70
C ALA A 71 -13.33 1.19 -4.39
N TYR A 72 -13.09 -0.03 -3.87
CA TYR A 72 -13.45 -1.28 -4.55
C TYR A 72 -14.96 -1.43 -4.77
N HIS A 73 -15.80 -0.92 -3.87
CA HIS A 73 -17.25 -0.96 -4.03
C HIS A 73 -17.70 -0.12 -5.24
N SER A 74 -17.26 1.14 -5.32
CA SER A 74 -17.54 2.02 -6.47
C SER A 74 -16.93 1.48 -7.77
N ALA A 75 -15.73 0.91 -7.71
CA ALA A 75 -15.09 0.29 -8.87
C ALA A 75 -15.91 -0.90 -9.41
N ALA A 76 -16.35 -1.81 -8.53
CA ALA A 76 -17.14 -2.97 -8.91
C ALA A 76 -18.51 -2.58 -9.47
N ALA A 77 -19.18 -1.57 -8.88
CA ALA A 77 -20.50 -1.11 -9.29
C ALA A 77 -20.53 -0.50 -10.72
N LEU A 78 -19.39 0.00 -11.21
CA LEU A 78 -19.28 0.60 -12.54
C LEU A 78 -18.93 -0.41 -13.65
N ILE A 79 -18.58 -1.64 -13.30
CA ILE A 79 -18.16 -2.63 -14.28
C ILE A 79 -19.39 -3.20 -14.98
N THR A 80 -19.51 -2.93 -16.28
CA THR A 80 -20.59 -3.44 -17.14
C THR A 80 -20.12 -4.65 -17.95
N PRO A 81 -21.03 -5.47 -18.51
CA PRO A 81 -20.66 -6.64 -19.32
C PRO A 81 -19.72 -6.32 -20.49
N GLU A 82 -19.83 -5.13 -21.08
CA GLU A 82 -18.98 -4.69 -22.19
C GLU A 82 -17.52 -4.48 -21.76
N LEU A 83 -17.28 -4.02 -20.53
CA LEU A 83 -15.92 -3.83 -20.01
C LEU A 83 -15.24 -5.17 -19.71
N LEU A 84 -16.02 -6.21 -19.42
CA LEU A 84 -15.53 -7.55 -19.08
C LEU A 84 -14.97 -8.32 -20.28
N HIS A 85 -15.05 -7.78 -21.50
CA HIS A 85 -14.33 -8.32 -22.65
C HIS A 85 -12.80 -8.15 -22.50
N GLU A 86 -12.34 -7.18 -21.73
CA GLU A 86 -10.92 -6.95 -21.48
C GLU A 86 -10.41 -7.76 -20.28
N GLU A 87 -9.32 -8.51 -20.46
CA GLU A 87 -8.72 -9.32 -19.38
C GLU A 87 -8.40 -8.53 -18.09
N PRO A 88 -7.79 -7.32 -18.18
CA PRO A 88 -7.49 -6.54 -16.98
C PRO A 88 -8.74 -6.16 -16.18
N MET A 89 -9.89 -5.96 -16.85
CA MET A 89 -11.14 -5.63 -16.18
C MET A 89 -11.77 -6.85 -15.52
N ARG A 90 -11.70 -8.03 -16.14
CA ARG A 90 -12.11 -9.29 -15.51
C ARG A 90 -11.36 -9.51 -14.20
N LEU A 91 -10.05 -9.33 -14.20
CA LEU A 91 -9.23 -9.50 -13.00
C LEU A 91 -9.58 -8.47 -11.91
N LYS A 92 -9.65 -7.18 -12.26
CA LYS A 92 -10.02 -6.12 -11.30
C LYS A 92 -11.40 -6.34 -10.70
N TYR A 93 -12.36 -6.81 -11.49
CA TYR A 93 -13.70 -7.12 -10.99
C TYR A 93 -13.67 -8.26 -9.96
N ALA A 94 -13.00 -9.36 -10.28
CA ALA A 94 -12.85 -10.48 -9.36
C ALA A 94 -12.16 -10.05 -8.05
N GLU A 95 -11.04 -9.33 -8.14
CA GLU A 95 -10.33 -8.81 -6.96
C GLU A 95 -11.22 -7.85 -6.15
N ALA A 96 -11.92 -6.91 -6.80
CA ALA A 96 -12.81 -5.96 -6.13
C ALA A 96 -13.96 -6.66 -5.40
N LEU A 97 -14.57 -7.69 -5.99
CA LEU A 97 -15.60 -8.49 -5.34
C LEU A 97 -15.08 -9.17 -4.06
N ILE A 98 -13.84 -9.66 -4.07
CA ILE A 98 -13.22 -10.27 -2.88
C ILE A 98 -12.96 -9.20 -1.81
N HIS A 99 -12.40 -8.05 -2.21
CA HIS A 99 -12.14 -6.94 -1.29
C HIS A 99 -13.39 -6.43 -0.56
N ILE A 100 -14.56 -6.45 -1.21
CA ILE A 100 -15.83 -6.04 -0.60
C ILE A 100 -16.57 -7.18 0.12
N GLY A 101 -15.95 -8.36 0.24
CA GLY A 101 -16.51 -9.51 0.94
C GLY A 101 -17.58 -10.30 0.18
N CYS A 102 -17.82 -10.01 -1.11
CA CYS A 102 -18.75 -10.74 -1.97
C CYS A 102 -18.12 -12.01 -2.56
N VAL A 103 -17.61 -12.89 -1.70
CA VAL A 103 -16.76 -14.03 -2.09
C VAL A 103 -17.49 -15.07 -2.93
N GLU A 104 -18.76 -15.33 -2.67
CA GLU A 104 -19.59 -16.26 -3.45
C GLU A 104 -19.82 -15.73 -4.87
N GLN A 105 -20.05 -14.41 -5.00
CA GLN A 105 -20.20 -13.76 -6.30
C GLN A 105 -18.88 -13.79 -7.07
N ALA A 106 -17.76 -13.50 -6.39
CA ALA A 106 -16.43 -13.61 -6.97
C ALA A 106 -16.16 -15.03 -7.49
N THR A 107 -16.49 -16.04 -6.69
CA THR A 107 -16.33 -17.46 -7.04
C THR A 107 -17.11 -17.81 -8.30
N ALA A 108 -18.41 -17.51 -8.35
CA ALA A 108 -19.26 -17.81 -9.49
C ALA A 108 -18.80 -17.08 -10.77
N PHE A 109 -18.30 -15.85 -10.62
CA PHE A 109 -17.73 -15.07 -11.71
C PHE A 109 -16.42 -15.69 -12.24
N ILE A 110 -15.49 -16.04 -11.34
CA ILE A 110 -14.20 -16.65 -11.69
C ILE A 110 -14.40 -17.98 -12.42
N GLU A 111 -15.30 -18.85 -11.94
CA GLU A 111 -15.62 -20.11 -12.62
C GLU A 111 -16.12 -19.89 -14.05
N ARG A 112 -16.96 -18.86 -14.26
CA ARG A 112 -17.46 -18.50 -15.59
C ARG A 112 -16.31 -18.03 -16.49
N CYS A 113 -15.39 -17.23 -15.96
CA CYS A 113 -14.19 -16.82 -16.70
C CYS A 113 -13.34 -18.02 -17.10
N LEU A 114 -13.03 -18.92 -16.16
CA LEU A 114 -12.20 -20.11 -16.40
C LEU A 114 -12.83 -21.07 -17.43
N LYS A 115 -14.16 -21.21 -17.45
CA LYS A 115 -14.87 -22.02 -18.46
C LYS A 115 -14.79 -21.43 -19.86
N ASN A 116 -14.72 -20.10 -19.96
CA ASN A 116 -14.74 -19.39 -21.24
C ASN A 116 -13.34 -19.11 -21.81
N THR A 117 -12.27 -19.33 -21.05
CA THR A 117 -10.90 -19.15 -21.52
C THR A 117 -10.50 -20.29 -22.46
N THR A 118 -10.27 -20.00 -23.73
CA THR A 118 -9.72 -20.96 -24.71
C THR A 118 -8.21 -21.11 -24.51
N GLN A 119 -7.70 -22.35 -24.69
CA GLN A 119 -6.46 -22.85 -24.11
C GLN A 119 -5.12 -22.18 -24.51
N VAL A 120 -5.06 -21.25 -25.46
CA VAL A 120 -3.78 -20.94 -26.14
C VAL A 120 -3.14 -19.60 -25.73
N ASP A 121 -3.88 -18.55 -25.39
CA ASP A 121 -3.26 -17.21 -25.18
C ASP A 121 -3.32 -16.65 -23.75
N ASP A 122 -3.98 -17.33 -22.80
CA ASP A 122 -4.27 -16.71 -21.50
C ASP A 122 -3.95 -17.58 -20.26
N ALA A 123 -2.77 -18.22 -20.30
CA ALA A 123 -2.26 -18.98 -19.15
C ALA A 123 -2.03 -18.08 -17.92
N LYS A 124 -1.69 -16.80 -18.13
CA LYS A 124 -1.40 -15.86 -17.04
C LYS A 124 -2.66 -15.41 -16.30
N LEU A 125 -3.75 -15.04 -17.00
CA LEU A 125 -5.01 -14.74 -16.32
C LEU A 125 -5.55 -15.99 -15.66
N SER A 126 -5.52 -17.14 -16.35
CA SER A 126 -6.02 -18.40 -15.80
C SER A 126 -5.32 -18.75 -14.47
N ASN A 127 -4.00 -18.60 -14.41
CA ASN A 127 -3.24 -18.80 -13.17
C ASN A 127 -3.66 -17.83 -12.06
N LYS A 128 -3.84 -16.54 -12.38
CA LYS A 128 -4.33 -15.56 -11.40
C LYS A 128 -5.75 -15.85 -10.93
N MET A 129 -6.65 -16.19 -11.85
CA MET A 129 -8.04 -16.56 -11.56
C MET A 129 -8.10 -17.82 -10.69
N ASN A 130 -7.28 -18.82 -10.95
CA ASN A 130 -7.17 -20.00 -10.10
C ASN A 130 -6.67 -19.64 -8.69
N GLN A 131 -5.71 -18.72 -8.55
CA GLN A 131 -5.27 -18.24 -7.24
C GLN A 131 -6.40 -17.50 -6.49
N LEU A 132 -7.17 -16.67 -7.18
CA LEU A 132 -8.35 -16.00 -6.61
C LEU A 132 -9.43 -17.01 -6.21
N PHE A 133 -9.64 -18.04 -7.03
CA PHE A 133 -10.59 -19.10 -6.73
C PHE A 133 -10.18 -19.87 -5.46
N ASP A 134 -8.92 -20.27 -5.36
CA ASP A 134 -8.40 -20.99 -4.18
C ASP A 134 -8.63 -20.18 -2.89
N ILE A 135 -8.36 -18.87 -2.90
CA ILE A 135 -8.56 -18.05 -1.69
C ILE A 135 -10.05 -17.85 -1.37
N CYS A 136 -10.92 -17.72 -2.37
CA CYS A 136 -12.36 -17.68 -2.17
C CYS A 136 -12.88 -18.97 -1.54
N GLN A 137 -12.42 -20.13 -2.05
CA GLN A 137 -12.81 -21.43 -1.50
C GLN A 137 -12.37 -21.59 -0.04
N LEU A 138 -11.14 -21.17 0.28
CA LEU A 138 -10.65 -21.19 1.66
C LEU A 138 -11.50 -20.32 2.58
N GLN A 139 -11.90 -19.13 2.11
CA GLN A 139 -12.76 -18.23 2.89
C GLN A 139 -14.15 -18.85 3.13
N ILE A 140 -14.78 -19.41 2.09
CA ILE A 140 -16.08 -20.09 2.19
C ILE A 140 -16.01 -21.28 3.16
N GLN A 141 -14.91 -22.03 3.14
CA GLN A 141 -14.65 -23.16 4.05
C GLN A 141 -14.20 -22.73 5.45
N GLY A 142 -14.23 -21.43 5.78
CA GLY A 142 -13.87 -20.91 7.09
C GLY A 142 -12.39 -20.99 7.44
N GLY A 143 -11.51 -21.16 6.45
CA GLY A 143 -10.06 -21.32 6.61
C GLY A 143 -9.62 -22.75 6.91
N SER A 144 -10.46 -23.74 6.66
CA SER A 144 -10.10 -25.16 6.82
C SER A 144 -9.06 -25.59 5.78
N LEU A 145 -7.83 -25.82 6.22
CA LEU A 145 -6.75 -26.29 5.36
C LEU A 145 -6.66 -27.83 5.33
N PRO A 146 -6.32 -28.45 4.19
CA PRO A 146 -5.82 -29.82 4.16
C PRO A 146 -4.67 -30.05 5.14
N LYS A 147 -4.61 -31.24 5.74
CA LYS A 147 -3.63 -31.59 6.79
C LYS A 147 -2.16 -31.50 6.37
N ASN A 148 -1.86 -31.55 5.07
CA ASN A 148 -0.50 -31.57 4.53
C ASN A 148 -0.25 -30.48 3.47
N ILE A 149 -0.62 -29.24 3.76
CA ILE A 149 -0.29 -28.14 2.83
C ILE A 149 1.20 -27.80 2.92
N PRO A 150 1.91 -27.70 1.77
CA PRO A 150 3.28 -27.21 1.76
C PRO A 150 3.38 -25.81 2.36
N PHE A 151 4.42 -25.60 3.17
CA PHE A 151 4.66 -24.33 3.85
C PHE A 151 4.64 -23.11 2.91
N SER A 152 5.25 -23.23 1.72
CA SER A 152 5.27 -22.17 0.71
C SER A 152 3.87 -21.78 0.23
N ARG A 153 2.95 -22.74 0.14
CA ARG A 153 1.56 -22.49 -0.25
C ARG A 153 0.78 -21.82 0.88
N LEU A 154 1.02 -22.24 2.14
CA LEU A 154 0.44 -21.58 3.31
C LEU A 154 0.88 -20.10 3.40
N ALA A 155 2.18 -19.83 3.24
CA ALA A 155 2.72 -18.48 3.20
C ALA A 155 2.08 -17.62 2.08
N ALA A 156 1.89 -18.22 0.90
CA ALA A 156 1.20 -17.55 -0.21
C ALA A 156 -0.27 -17.22 0.13
N PHE A 157 -0.99 -18.13 0.78
CA PHE A 157 -2.37 -17.87 1.20
C PHE A 157 -2.49 -16.78 2.26
N ILE A 158 -1.57 -16.73 3.23
CA ILE A 158 -1.55 -15.64 4.22
C ILE A 158 -1.36 -14.30 3.51
N GLY A 159 -0.37 -14.19 2.62
CA GLY A 159 -0.13 -12.96 1.87
C GLY A 159 -1.31 -12.54 0.99
N GLN A 160 -1.93 -13.50 0.29
CA GLN A 160 -3.11 -13.24 -0.55
C GLN A 160 -4.34 -12.84 0.27
N ALA A 161 -4.59 -13.51 1.38
CA ALA A 161 -5.70 -13.18 2.27
C ALA A 161 -5.61 -11.72 2.75
N VAL A 162 -4.43 -11.29 3.20
CA VAL A 162 -4.20 -9.90 3.61
C VAL A 162 -4.34 -8.94 2.43
N LYS A 163 -3.74 -9.26 1.28
CA LYS A 163 -3.84 -8.44 0.06
C LYS A 163 -5.30 -8.14 -0.28
N TYR A 164 -6.20 -9.13 -0.18
CA TYR A 164 -7.62 -8.94 -0.50
C TYR A 164 -8.48 -8.51 0.70
N GLY A 165 -7.89 -8.08 1.81
CA GLY A 165 -8.62 -7.60 2.99
C GLY A 165 -9.30 -8.69 3.81
N LEU A 166 -9.02 -9.96 3.55
CA LEU A 166 -9.53 -11.12 4.31
C LEU A 166 -8.66 -11.35 5.57
N ASN A 167 -8.56 -10.32 6.42
CA ASN A 167 -7.63 -10.30 7.55
C ASN A 167 -7.92 -11.40 8.59
N GLU A 168 -9.18 -11.73 8.83
CA GLU A 168 -9.55 -12.82 9.74
C GLU A 168 -9.09 -14.18 9.23
N LEU A 169 -9.18 -14.42 7.91
CA LEU A 169 -8.67 -15.64 7.30
C LEU A 169 -7.16 -15.72 7.45
N ALA A 170 -6.46 -14.65 7.09
CA ALA A 170 -5.00 -14.58 7.23
C ALA A 170 -4.56 -14.85 8.67
N PHE A 171 -5.26 -14.28 9.66
CA PHE A 171 -4.98 -14.52 11.07
C PHE A 171 -5.20 -15.98 11.46
N LYS A 172 -6.29 -16.62 11.04
CA LYS A 172 -6.54 -18.05 11.29
C LYS A 172 -5.44 -18.93 10.71
N LEU A 173 -5.03 -18.66 9.47
CA LEU A 173 -3.96 -19.39 8.78
C LEU A 173 -2.60 -19.24 9.48
N ALA A 174 -2.30 -18.05 10.00
CA ALA A 174 -1.06 -17.78 10.73
C ALA A 174 -1.06 -18.32 12.16
N SER A 175 -2.23 -18.32 12.83
CA SER A 175 -2.38 -18.74 14.24
C SER A 175 -2.15 -20.24 14.44
N SER A 176 -2.31 -21.05 13.39
CA SER A 176 -1.99 -22.48 13.45
C SER A 176 -0.48 -22.79 13.46
N GLY A 177 0.37 -21.77 13.33
CA GLY A 177 1.80 -21.94 13.09
C GLY A 177 2.72 -21.38 14.17
N ASP A 178 4.02 -21.51 13.90
CA ASP A 178 5.12 -20.98 14.69
C ASP A 178 5.28 -19.45 14.54
N HIS A 179 6.23 -18.86 15.27
CA HIS A 179 6.53 -17.42 15.18
C HIS A 179 6.88 -16.98 13.76
N TYR A 180 7.38 -17.87 12.91
CA TYR A 180 7.66 -17.56 11.50
C TYR A 180 6.38 -17.16 10.77
N LEU A 181 5.33 -17.96 10.88
CA LEU A 181 4.05 -17.67 10.21
C LEU A 181 3.39 -16.40 10.75
N GLN A 182 3.58 -16.11 12.04
CA GLN A 182 3.13 -14.84 12.64
C GLN A 182 3.90 -13.65 12.08
N CYS A 183 5.23 -13.74 11.92
CA CYS A 183 6.02 -12.69 11.29
C CYS A 183 5.69 -12.52 9.80
N LEU A 184 5.37 -13.60 9.06
CA LEU A 184 4.86 -13.50 7.69
C LEU A 184 3.54 -12.74 7.62
N PHE A 185 2.62 -13.03 8.54
CA PHE A 185 1.35 -12.32 8.62
C PHE A 185 1.54 -10.84 8.93
N ILE A 186 2.44 -10.49 9.85
CA ILE A 186 2.79 -9.10 10.16
C ILE A 186 3.40 -8.38 8.96
N ASP A 187 4.36 -9.01 8.26
CA ASP A 187 4.96 -8.45 7.04
C ASP A 187 3.89 -8.20 5.97
N ALA A 188 2.95 -9.15 5.79
CA ALA A 188 1.84 -8.98 4.87
C ALA A 188 0.90 -7.83 5.29
N LEU A 189 0.50 -7.76 6.56
CA LEU A 189 -0.34 -6.67 7.08
C LEU A 189 0.32 -5.31 6.87
N TYR A 190 1.60 -5.22 7.21
CA TYR A 190 2.37 -4.00 7.05
C TYR A 190 2.42 -3.59 5.59
N ARG A 191 2.83 -4.48 4.68
CA ARG A 191 2.92 -4.15 3.24
C ARG A 191 1.62 -3.68 2.63
N GLU A 192 0.47 -4.15 3.13
CA GLU A 192 -0.84 -3.73 2.65
C GLU A 192 -1.40 -2.49 3.39
N GLY A 193 -0.61 -1.84 4.24
CA GLY A 193 -0.97 -0.61 4.93
C GLY A 193 -1.84 -0.81 6.17
N TYR A 194 -2.00 -2.03 6.68
CA TYR A 194 -2.72 -2.31 7.93
C TYR A 194 -1.82 -2.09 9.16
N ASN A 195 -1.24 -0.88 9.28
CA ASN A 195 -0.19 -0.58 10.27
C ASN A 195 -0.62 -0.82 11.71
N ILE A 196 -1.84 -0.43 12.09
CA ILE A 196 -2.35 -0.63 13.45
C ILE A 196 -2.48 -2.13 13.76
N ALA A 197 -3.01 -2.92 12.83
CA ALA A 197 -3.11 -4.37 13.01
C ALA A 197 -1.71 -5.01 13.11
N ALA A 198 -0.79 -4.65 12.21
CA ALA A 198 0.58 -5.12 12.24
C ALA A 198 1.28 -4.79 13.59
N LYS A 199 1.13 -3.56 14.08
CA LYS A 199 1.67 -3.10 15.38
C LYS A 199 1.07 -3.89 16.55
N ASN A 200 -0.24 -4.08 16.56
CA ASN A 200 -0.92 -4.86 17.59
C ASN A 200 -0.42 -6.31 17.64
N HIS A 201 -0.17 -6.93 16.49
CA HIS A 201 0.38 -8.29 16.43
C HIS A 201 1.87 -8.33 16.81
N LEU A 202 2.67 -7.35 16.40
CA LEU A 202 4.07 -7.22 16.81
C LEU A 202 4.21 -7.14 18.34
N SER A 203 3.35 -6.36 19.01
CA SER A 203 3.40 -6.20 20.47
C SER A 203 3.14 -7.48 21.27
N ARG A 204 2.56 -8.51 20.64
CA ARG A 204 2.25 -9.81 21.25
C ARG A 204 3.33 -10.86 20.98
N LEU A 205 4.25 -10.59 20.06
CA LEU A 205 5.36 -11.48 19.76
C LEU A 205 6.53 -11.20 20.72
N PRO A 206 7.39 -12.20 20.99
CA PRO A 206 8.72 -11.94 21.52
C PRO A 206 9.48 -10.97 20.62
N ASP A 207 10.46 -10.27 21.18
CA ASP A 207 11.32 -9.36 20.42
C ASP A 207 11.85 -10.06 19.15
N PRO A 208 11.53 -9.57 17.94
CA PRO A 208 11.93 -10.22 16.70
C PRO A 208 13.46 -10.40 16.57
N LEU A 209 14.26 -9.55 17.21
CA LEU A 209 15.73 -9.70 17.25
C LEU A 209 16.18 -10.95 18.00
N SER A 210 15.36 -11.48 18.92
CA SER A 210 15.63 -12.68 19.70
C SER A 210 15.21 -13.98 19.02
N LEU A 211 14.37 -13.91 17.98
CA LEU A 211 13.80 -15.07 17.29
C LEU A 211 14.78 -15.78 16.34
N GLY A 212 15.85 -15.08 15.94
CA GLY A 212 16.97 -15.64 15.17
C GLY A 212 17.31 -14.87 13.90
N ALA A 213 18.31 -15.36 13.17
CA ALA A 213 18.88 -14.68 12.00
C ALA A 213 18.12 -14.91 10.68
N GLN A 214 16.90 -15.44 10.73
CA GLN A 214 16.13 -15.64 9.50
C GLN A 214 15.59 -14.30 8.98
N ARG A 215 15.58 -14.13 7.66
CA ARG A 215 15.19 -12.88 7.00
C ARG A 215 13.81 -12.37 7.43
N ILE A 216 12.86 -13.25 7.72
CA ILE A 216 11.52 -12.83 8.12
C ILE A 216 11.50 -12.20 9.52
N PHE A 217 12.32 -12.67 10.45
CA PHE A 217 12.45 -12.09 11.79
C PHE A 217 13.15 -10.74 11.72
N GLN A 218 14.20 -10.63 10.89
CA GLN A 218 14.87 -9.37 10.59
C GLN A 218 13.91 -8.35 9.95
N GLN A 219 13.03 -8.81 9.05
CA GLN A 219 12.00 -7.96 8.45
C GLN A 219 10.99 -7.49 9.51
N ALA A 220 10.55 -8.35 10.42
CA ALA A 220 9.66 -7.96 11.52
C ALA A 220 10.32 -6.95 12.48
N ALA A 221 11.62 -7.13 12.80
CA ALA A 221 12.40 -6.15 13.55
C ALA A 221 12.51 -4.81 12.80
N PHE A 222 12.75 -4.85 11.48
CA PHE A 222 12.80 -3.64 10.65
C PHE A 222 11.48 -2.88 10.69
N ILE A 223 10.36 -3.58 10.51
CA ILE A 223 9.01 -2.99 10.58
C ILE A 223 8.77 -2.36 11.96
N SER A 224 9.15 -3.05 13.04
CA SER A 224 9.04 -2.51 14.40
C SER A 224 9.84 -1.21 14.57
N ALA A 225 11.09 -1.18 14.10
CA ALA A 225 11.95 0.00 14.16
C ALA A 225 11.39 1.17 13.34
N GLU A 226 10.85 0.89 12.16
CA GLU A 226 10.22 1.90 11.30
C GLU A 226 8.97 2.49 11.94
N MET A 227 8.11 1.65 12.56
CA MET A 227 6.95 2.13 13.32
C MET A 227 7.34 3.00 14.52
N LEU A 228 8.41 2.63 15.25
CA LEU A 228 8.93 3.44 16.34
C LEU A 228 9.50 4.78 15.86
N HIS A 229 10.12 4.80 14.67
CA HIS A 229 10.58 6.03 14.04
C HIS A 229 9.40 6.94 13.69
N ASP A 230 8.33 6.39 13.12
CA ASP A 230 7.09 7.13 12.80
C ASP A 230 6.40 7.69 14.05
N ASP A 231 6.47 6.97 15.18
CA ASP A 231 5.98 7.42 16.49
C ASP A 231 6.92 8.44 17.19
N ALA A 232 8.00 8.86 16.52
CA ALA A 232 9.05 9.74 17.06
C ALA A 232 9.83 9.16 18.26
N ASN A 233 9.80 7.83 18.47
CA ASN A 233 10.64 7.13 19.45
C ASN A 233 11.98 6.73 18.81
N TYR A 234 12.77 7.74 18.45
CA TYR A 234 14.01 7.58 17.69
C TYR A 234 15.10 6.78 18.43
N ALA A 235 15.13 6.85 19.76
CA ALA A 235 16.13 6.16 20.57
C ALA A 235 15.97 4.64 20.47
N GLU A 236 14.76 4.14 20.67
CA GLU A 236 14.45 2.71 20.56
C GLU A 236 14.56 2.22 19.12
N ALA A 237 14.06 3.00 18.15
CA ALA A 237 14.21 2.69 16.74
C ALA A 237 15.69 2.54 16.33
N SER A 238 16.55 3.48 16.75
CA SER A 238 17.98 3.44 16.44
C SER A 238 18.66 2.20 17.01
N HIS A 239 18.28 1.76 18.22
CA HIS A 239 18.81 0.56 18.83
C HIS A 239 18.54 -0.69 17.97
N ILE A 240 17.29 -0.85 17.53
CA ILE A 240 16.89 -1.97 16.68
C ILE A 240 17.59 -1.89 15.32
N PHE A 241 17.65 -0.71 14.69
CA PHE A 241 18.38 -0.57 13.42
C PHE A 241 19.87 -0.90 13.54
N ASN A 242 20.54 -0.49 14.62
CA ASN A 242 21.93 -0.86 14.86
C ASN A 242 22.11 -2.37 15.01
N ALA A 243 21.21 -3.05 15.74
CA ALA A 243 21.23 -4.50 15.86
C ALA A 243 21.06 -5.17 14.49
N LEU A 244 20.13 -4.68 13.67
CA LEU A 244 19.93 -5.16 12.30
C LEU A 244 21.15 -4.96 11.40
N ILE A 245 21.88 -3.85 11.54
CA ILE A 245 23.12 -3.62 10.78
C ILE A 245 24.17 -4.69 11.10
N GLN A 246 24.23 -5.17 12.35
CA GLN A 246 25.15 -6.25 12.74
C GLN A 246 24.67 -7.62 12.26
N GLN A 247 23.37 -7.91 12.37
CA GLN A 247 22.80 -9.21 12.02
C GLN A 247 22.57 -9.42 10.51
N ALA A 248 22.28 -8.34 9.78
CA ALA A 248 22.00 -8.31 8.35
C ALA A 248 22.71 -7.12 7.67
N PRO A 249 24.04 -7.19 7.47
CA PRO A 249 24.82 -6.08 6.89
C PRO A 249 24.44 -5.71 5.45
N ASP A 250 23.70 -6.57 4.76
CA ASP A 250 23.15 -6.37 3.41
C ASP A 250 21.86 -5.51 3.42
N MET A 251 21.18 -5.38 4.56
CA MET A 251 19.98 -4.54 4.72
C MET A 251 20.34 -3.05 4.77
N ALA A 252 20.62 -2.46 3.60
CA ALA A 252 21.00 -1.05 3.49
C ALA A 252 19.96 -0.08 4.10
N GLN A 253 18.68 -0.43 4.06
CA GLN A 253 17.58 0.37 4.61
C GLN A 253 17.76 0.61 6.12
N ALA A 254 18.26 -0.38 6.88
CA ALA A 254 18.50 -0.23 8.32
C ALA A 254 19.56 0.84 8.63
N ARG A 255 20.59 0.99 7.77
CA ARG A 255 21.61 2.04 7.91
C ARG A 255 21.01 3.44 7.72
N PHE A 256 20.16 3.60 6.72
CA PHE A 256 19.47 4.87 6.48
C PHE A 256 18.44 5.17 7.58
N GLY A 257 17.72 4.16 8.08
CA GLY A 257 16.83 4.29 9.23
C GLY A 257 17.56 4.73 10.50
N ALA A 258 18.69 4.10 10.83
CA ALA A 258 19.54 4.53 11.95
C ALA A 258 20.04 5.98 11.78
N ALA A 259 20.55 6.32 10.60
CA ALA A 259 20.99 7.69 10.30
C ALA A 259 19.86 8.70 10.47
N SER A 260 18.66 8.37 9.98
CA SER A 260 17.45 9.18 10.15
C SER A 260 17.13 9.40 11.64
N CYS A 261 17.15 8.34 12.45
CA CYS A 261 16.94 8.44 13.90
C CYS A 261 17.91 9.43 14.57
N TYR A 262 19.21 9.28 14.32
CA TYR A 262 20.23 10.16 14.92
C TYR A 262 20.07 11.63 14.49
N LEU A 263 19.69 11.88 13.24
CA LEU A 263 19.43 13.23 12.75
C LEU A 263 18.22 13.86 13.47
N HIS A 264 17.14 13.11 13.64
CA HIS A 264 15.96 13.55 14.37
C HIS A 264 16.21 13.76 15.88
N GLU A 265 16.99 12.89 16.52
CA GLU A 265 17.43 13.10 17.92
C GLU A 265 18.28 14.36 18.05
N THR A 266 19.19 14.60 17.10
CA THR A 266 20.03 15.79 17.10
C THR A 266 19.16 17.05 16.97
N ILE A 267 18.17 17.05 16.08
CA ILE A 267 17.19 18.15 15.96
C ILE A 267 16.48 18.38 17.30
N THR A 268 15.95 17.32 17.91
CA THR A 268 15.23 17.40 19.18
C THR A 268 16.10 17.98 20.30
N ASN A 269 17.35 17.54 20.37
CA ASN A 269 18.34 18.04 21.34
C ASN A 269 18.71 19.51 21.10
N LEU A 270 18.84 19.94 19.85
CA LEU A 270 19.14 21.33 19.50
C LEU A 270 17.97 22.27 19.87
N TYR A 271 16.73 21.89 19.55
CA TYR A 271 15.55 22.66 19.97
C TYR A 271 15.45 22.74 21.50
N ARG A 272 15.59 21.60 22.19
CA ARG A 272 15.60 21.56 23.66
C ARG A 272 16.67 22.46 24.27
N ARG A 273 17.84 22.58 23.65
CA ARG A 273 18.90 23.49 24.10
C ARG A 273 18.52 24.97 23.93
N ILE A 274 17.85 25.33 22.83
CA ILE A 274 17.34 26.69 22.62
C ILE A 274 16.32 27.03 23.71
N GLU A 275 15.41 26.09 24.00
CA GLU A 275 14.35 26.25 24.99
C GLU A 275 14.87 26.36 26.42
N LEU A 276 15.82 25.51 26.82
CA LEU A 276 16.28 25.44 28.21
C LEU A 276 17.33 26.50 28.55
N TYR A 277 18.24 26.79 27.62
CA TYR A 277 19.42 27.61 27.92
C TYR A 277 19.32 29.04 27.38
N HIS A 278 18.30 29.35 26.58
CA HIS A 278 18.09 30.67 25.96
C HIS A 278 19.39 31.30 25.44
N PRO A 279 20.11 30.61 24.53
CA PRO A 279 21.43 31.03 24.10
C PRO A 279 21.41 32.42 23.45
N ALA A 280 22.53 33.14 23.57
CA ALA A 280 22.72 34.43 22.90
C ALA A 280 22.54 34.31 21.38
N GLU A 281 22.19 35.42 20.73
CA GLU A 281 21.83 35.47 19.30
C GLU A 281 22.86 34.81 18.38
N GLU A 282 24.16 35.02 18.62
CA GLU A 282 25.22 34.40 17.82
C GLU A 282 25.21 32.86 17.91
N ALA A 283 25.00 32.32 19.10
CA ALA A 283 24.92 30.87 19.31
C ALA A 283 23.62 30.31 18.72
N ARG A 284 22.50 31.06 18.78
CA ARG A 284 21.24 30.70 18.13
C ARG A 284 21.39 30.60 16.61
N LEU A 285 22.01 31.60 15.97
CA LEU A 285 22.30 31.57 14.53
C LEU A 285 23.16 30.37 14.10
N LYS A 286 24.10 29.94 14.96
CA LYS A 286 24.88 28.71 14.70
C LYS A 286 24.00 27.48 14.76
N ILE A 287 23.11 27.37 15.75
CA ILE A 287 22.17 26.26 15.88
C ILE A 287 21.23 26.20 14.67
N ASP A 288 20.68 27.33 14.23
CA ASP A 288 19.79 27.40 13.06
C ASP A 288 20.48 26.88 11.79
N LYS A 289 21.75 27.27 11.55
CA LYS A 289 22.55 26.72 10.44
C LYS A 289 22.74 25.21 10.52
N TYR A 290 22.90 24.65 11.72
CA TYR A 290 22.99 23.19 11.88
C TYR A 290 21.65 22.52 11.61
N LEU A 291 20.54 23.09 12.08
CA LEU A 291 19.19 22.58 11.80
C LEU A 291 18.92 22.55 10.30
N ASP A 292 19.24 23.62 9.58
CA ASP A 292 19.10 23.68 8.11
C ASP A 292 19.92 22.56 7.43
N LYS A 293 21.18 22.38 7.84
CA LYS A 293 22.04 21.32 7.29
C LYS A 293 21.49 19.92 7.57
N ILE A 294 20.94 19.69 8.77
CA ILE A 294 20.34 18.41 9.13
C ILE A 294 19.09 18.16 8.28
N GLN A 295 18.22 19.17 8.11
CA GLN A 295 17.04 19.06 7.24
C GLN A 295 17.42 18.73 5.80
N GLN A 296 18.45 19.38 5.23
CA GLN A 296 18.96 19.03 3.89
C GLN A 296 19.47 17.59 3.83
N THR A 297 20.12 17.11 4.89
CA THR A 297 20.60 15.73 4.97
C THR A 297 19.43 14.74 5.04
N LEU A 298 18.40 15.03 5.83
CA LEU A 298 17.18 14.22 5.89
C LEU A 298 16.49 14.12 4.52
N LEU A 299 16.47 15.19 3.73
CA LEU A 299 15.96 15.14 2.35
C LEU A 299 16.73 14.15 1.46
N VAL A 300 18.05 14.05 1.63
CA VAL A 300 18.88 13.07 0.92
C VAL A 300 18.61 11.66 1.43
N VAL A 301 18.52 11.48 2.75
CA VAL A 301 18.20 10.19 3.37
C VAL A 301 16.83 9.69 2.89
N ASN A 302 15.80 10.53 2.85
CA ASN A 302 14.47 10.13 2.41
C ASN A 302 14.40 9.75 0.93
N LYS A 303 15.31 10.26 0.08
CA LYS A 303 15.44 9.83 -1.32
C LYS A 303 16.03 8.43 -1.49
N SER A 304 16.56 7.80 -0.43
CA SER A 304 17.07 6.43 -0.49
C SER A 304 15.97 5.37 -0.50
N ASN A 305 14.70 5.76 -0.32
CA ASN A 305 13.55 4.87 -0.17
C ASN A 305 13.73 3.86 0.98
N TRP A 306 14.40 4.28 2.06
CA TRP A 306 14.52 3.46 3.27
C TRP A 306 13.18 3.31 3.99
N HIS A 307 12.33 4.33 3.90
CA HIS A 307 11.00 4.39 4.51
C HIS A 307 9.91 3.97 3.52
N THR A 308 8.86 3.37 4.04
CA THR A 308 7.78 2.74 3.28
C THR A 308 6.85 3.78 2.68
N ILE A 309 6.71 3.74 1.36
CA ILE A 309 5.82 4.61 0.61
C ILE A 309 4.53 3.85 0.29
N TRP A 310 3.43 4.32 0.86
CA TRP A 310 2.12 3.70 0.69
C TRP A 310 1.47 4.08 -0.64
N SER A 311 1.00 3.07 -1.37
CA SER A 311 0.11 3.26 -2.51
C SER A 311 -1.24 3.85 -2.07
N PRO A 312 -2.04 4.40 -3.00
CA PRO A 312 -3.31 5.03 -2.66
C PRO A 312 -4.29 4.11 -1.92
N ALA A 313 -4.46 2.87 -2.39
CA ALA A 313 -5.28 1.87 -1.69
C ALA A 313 -4.75 1.58 -0.27
N GLN A 314 -3.43 1.40 -0.11
CA GLN A 314 -2.82 1.14 1.19
C GLN A 314 -2.97 2.32 2.17
N GLN A 315 -2.96 3.56 1.68
CA GLN A 315 -3.21 4.74 2.52
C GLN A 315 -4.59 4.72 3.17
N ARG A 316 -5.60 4.09 2.53
CA ARG A 316 -6.94 3.94 3.12
C ARG A 316 -6.95 2.92 4.26
N ASN A 317 -6.12 1.89 4.15
CA ASN A 317 -5.98 0.86 5.19
C ASN A 317 -5.34 1.40 6.47
N LEU A 318 -4.52 2.46 6.37
CA LEU A 318 -3.93 3.14 7.53
C LEU A 318 -5.01 3.67 8.50
N GLN A 319 -6.14 4.15 7.95
CA GLN A 319 -7.21 4.80 8.72
C GLN A 319 -8.30 3.84 9.19
N HIS A 320 -8.54 2.74 8.47
CA HIS A 320 -9.63 1.82 8.74
C HIS A 320 -9.58 1.12 10.11
N SER A 321 -8.44 1.11 10.80
CA SER A 321 -8.32 0.56 12.16
C SER A 321 -8.78 1.48 13.30
N ARG A 322 -9.21 2.72 13.03
CA ARG A 322 -9.89 3.55 14.06
C ARG A 322 -11.37 3.16 14.25
N ALA A 323 -11.99 2.46 13.30
CA ALA A 323 -13.43 2.20 13.31
C ALA A 323 -13.84 0.85 13.96
N VAL A 324 -12.91 -0.06 14.24
CA VAL A 324 -13.23 -1.41 14.77
C VAL A 324 -13.21 -1.47 16.32
N HIS A 325 -12.97 -0.35 17.00
CA HIS A 325 -13.01 -0.25 18.48
C HIS A 325 -14.23 0.49 19.04
N LEU A 326 -15.28 0.67 18.24
CA LEU A 326 -16.58 1.14 18.70
C LEU A 326 -17.66 0.17 18.23
N ASN A 327 -17.73 -1.01 18.87
CA ASN A 327 -18.95 -1.78 19.11
C ASN A 327 -18.70 -2.83 20.19
#